data_AF-A0A8H8CQ84-F1
#
_entry.id   AF-A0A8H8CQ84-F1
#
_cell.length_a   1.000
_cell.length_b   1.000
_cell.length_c   1.000
_cell.angle_alpha   90.00
_cell.angle_beta   90.00
_cell.angle_gamma   90.00
#
_symmetry.space_group_name_H-M   'P 1'
#
loop_
_entity.id
_entity.type
_entity.pdbx_description
1 polymer ?
#
loop_
_entity_poly.entity_id
_entity_poly.type
_entity_poly.pdbx_seq_one_letter_code
_entity_poly.pdbx_strand_id
1 'polypeptide(L)'
;MSNPAPTQNLPSPEILKHIVDVHCHPTDAPAGVGASSMQNLSITVCAMSTMQFDQHKVRELASSYPEKVVPCFGYHPWFSHLICTGASPSSSSSNKEKHYRNLFLPNTAPTTSNGDQDCVQNDGDQEKRALLEAQFQTLLAALPEPRPLSAIIAELRKNLSDFPNAMLGEVGLDRIFRVPIDYFASPRVLTSFTIPLEHQLTVLEAQMDLAVELGRNISIHSVKSQLATTDLLAKMRSKFGNQWNNISVDLHSCGLSPQTWRELEKKHVNVFLSLSTVINHKHANHRALIAQCSSNRILAESDYNDIDMCTPQTWDIIKIIGEVKGWPVEENWIDENEIEENDWGVVRRLEKNWFRFKNGHHPLPPKKKPKMKNYDTEDSDTGEEK
;
A
#
# COMPACT_ATOMS: atom_id res chain seq x y z
N MET A 1 -18.48 26.13 10.14
CA MET A 1 -19.15 25.70 11.40
C MET A 1 -19.34 24.20 11.31
N SER A 2 -18.34 23.46 11.78
CA SER A 2 -18.29 22.01 11.78
C SER A 2 -19.18 21.48 12.89
N ASN A 3 -20.13 20.60 12.56
CA ASN A 3 -20.82 19.79 13.55
C ASN A 3 -19.78 19.02 14.37
N PRO A 4 -19.91 18.95 15.71
CA PRO A 4 -19.12 17.99 16.48
C PRO A 4 -19.53 16.60 16.00
N ALA A 5 -18.56 15.81 15.54
CA ALA A 5 -18.78 14.40 15.27
C ALA A 5 -19.39 13.74 16.52
N PRO A 6 -20.32 12.78 16.38
CA PRO A 6 -20.89 12.11 17.53
C PRO A 6 -19.74 11.54 18.38
N THR A 7 -19.76 11.82 19.68
CA THR A 7 -18.88 11.18 20.66
C THR A 7 -19.05 9.68 20.52
N GLN A 8 -18.20 9.04 19.74
CA GLN A 8 -18.23 7.59 19.61
C GLN A 8 -17.86 7.01 20.96
N ASN A 9 -18.66 6.07 21.45
CA ASN A 9 -18.32 5.27 22.61
C ASN A 9 -17.07 4.44 22.25
N LEU A 10 -15.90 5.02 22.51
CA LEU A 10 -14.62 4.31 22.47
C LEU A 10 -14.57 3.32 23.64
N PRO A 11 -13.89 2.18 23.49
CA PRO A 11 -13.72 1.23 24.57
C PRO A 11 -12.77 1.80 25.64
N SER A 12 -12.61 1.08 26.75
CA SER A 12 -11.73 1.50 27.83
C SER A 12 -10.26 1.60 27.36
N PRO A 13 -9.42 2.42 28.03
CA PRO A 13 -7.99 2.50 27.72
C PRO A 13 -7.26 1.14 27.74
N GLU A 14 -7.71 0.22 28.60
CA GLU A 14 -7.18 -1.14 28.68
C GLU A 14 -7.39 -1.96 27.41
N ILE A 15 -8.41 -1.65 26.60
CA ILE A 15 -8.65 -2.27 25.30
C ILE A 15 -7.93 -1.48 24.20
N LEU A 16 -7.98 -0.15 24.25
CA LEU A 16 -7.37 0.72 23.24
C LEU A 16 -5.87 0.45 23.05
N LYS A 17 -5.14 0.14 24.12
CA LYS A 17 -3.69 -0.15 24.06
C LYS A 17 -3.33 -1.36 23.17
N HIS A 18 -4.30 -2.24 22.88
CA HIS A 18 -4.15 -3.42 22.02
C HIS A 18 -4.55 -3.17 20.57
N ILE A 19 -5.06 -1.96 20.27
CA ILE A 19 -5.44 -1.57 18.92
C ILE A 19 -4.21 -1.00 18.20
N VAL A 20 -4.03 -1.47 16.97
CA VAL A 20 -3.05 -0.93 16.03
C VAL A 20 -3.79 -0.44 14.80
N ASP A 21 -3.63 0.85 14.51
CA ASP A 21 -3.94 1.41 13.20
C ASP A 21 -2.77 1.09 12.27
N VAL A 22 -2.97 0.16 11.34
CA VAL A 22 -1.87 -0.34 10.49
C VAL A 22 -1.52 0.60 9.33
N HIS A 23 -2.29 1.70 9.15
CA HIS A 23 -2.06 2.65 8.07
C HIS A 23 -2.70 4.02 8.34
N CYS A 24 -1.86 5.05 8.54
CA CYS A 24 -2.33 6.44 8.62
C CYS A 24 -1.26 7.45 8.19
N HIS A 25 -1.67 8.71 7.96
CA HIS A 25 -0.84 9.78 7.40
C HIS A 25 -0.73 11.01 8.33
N PRO A 26 -0.32 10.85 9.60
CA PRO A 26 -0.39 11.93 10.58
C PRO A 26 0.46 13.16 10.20
N THR A 27 1.50 12.97 9.40
CA THR A 27 2.40 14.04 8.94
C THR A 27 1.85 14.88 7.79
N ASP A 28 0.72 14.48 7.20
CA ASP A 28 0.01 15.18 6.13
C ASP A 28 -1.04 16.16 6.65
N ALA A 29 -1.33 16.15 7.96
CA ALA A 29 -2.17 17.16 8.58
C ALA A 29 -1.55 18.56 8.36
N PRO A 30 -2.30 19.54 7.81
CA PRO A 30 -1.79 20.90 7.60
C PRO A 30 -1.31 21.58 8.90
N ALA A 31 -1.93 21.24 10.03
CA ALA A 31 -1.56 21.74 11.36
C ALA A 31 -0.35 21.01 11.96
N GLY A 32 0.13 19.93 11.34
CA GLY A 32 1.12 19.02 11.91
C GLY A 32 0.54 18.16 13.03
N VAL A 33 1.43 17.48 13.76
CA VAL A 33 1.08 16.60 14.88
C VAL A 33 1.38 17.30 16.19
N GLY A 34 0.34 17.64 16.96
CA GLY A 34 0.49 18.31 18.25
C GLY A 34 0.90 17.35 19.38
N ALA A 35 1.70 17.84 20.33
CA ALA A 35 2.12 17.05 21.49
C ALA A 35 0.93 16.57 22.34
N SER A 36 -0.09 17.42 22.53
CA SER A 36 -1.32 17.06 23.26
C SER A 36 -2.11 15.95 22.54
N SER A 37 -2.18 15.99 21.21
CA SER A 37 -2.85 14.95 20.43
C SER A 37 -2.14 13.61 20.57
N MET A 38 -0.79 13.61 20.56
CA MET A 38 0.00 12.40 20.82
C MET A 38 -0.10 11.91 22.27
N GLN A 39 -0.31 12.79 23.24
CA GLN A 39 -0.60 12.39 24.62
C GLN A 39 -1.95 11.66 24.71
N ASN A 40 -2.97 12.17 24.02
CA ASN A 40 -4.32 11.60 23.97
C ASN A 40 -4.42 10.31 23.14
N LEU A 41 -3.54 10.13 22.16
CA LEU A 41 -3.49 8.92 21.33
C LEU A 41 -3.31 7.68 22.22
N SER A 42 -4.31 6.80 22.22
CA SER A 42 -4.37 5.63 23.11
C SER A 42 -4.16 4.31 22.39
N ILE A 43 -3.84 4.35 21.10
CA ILE A 43 -3.58 3.21 20.23
C ILE A 43 -2.15 3.31 19.66
N THR A 44 -1.66 2.23 19.06
CA THR A 44 -0.44 2.28 18.22
C THR A 44 -0.82 2.65 16.80
N VAL A 45 0.01 3.43 16.12
CA VAL A 45 -0.21 3.83 14.72
C VAL A 45 1.00 3.52 13.84
N CYS A 46 0.76 3.06 12.62
CA CYS A 46 1.77 2.93 11.58
C CYS A 46 1.75 4.18 10.70
N ALA A 47 2.67 5.10 10.97
CA ALA A 47 2.71 6.41 10.32
C ALA A 47 3.44 6.32 8.97
N MET A 48 2.69 6.49 7.89
CA MET A 48 3.17 6.41 6.51
C MET A 48 3.82 7.72 6.06
N SER A 49 5.00 7.61 5.47
CA SER A 49 5.54 8.65 4.61
C SER A 49 5.10 8.45 3.16
N THR A 50 5.02 9.52 2.39
CA THR A 50 4.50 9.51 1.02
C THR A 50 5.50 10.09 0.02
N MET A 51 6.34 11.04 0.44
CA MET A 51 7.23 11.79 -0.44
C MET A 51 8.53 12.16 0.26
N GLN A 52 9.38 12.97 -0.36
CA GLN A 52 10.62 13.44 0.29
C GLN A 52 10.33 14.32 1.51
N PHE A 53 9.27 15.13 1.44
CA PHE A 53 9.01 16.19 2.40
C PHE A 53 8.59 15.68 3.78
N ASP A 54 8.00 14.50 3.88
CA ASP A 54 7.48 13.94 5.12
C ASP A 54 8.33 12.82 5.72
N GLN A 55 9.35 12.30 5.00
CA GLN A 55 10.30 11.30 5.55
C GLN A 55 10.86 11.74 6.92
N HIS A 56 11.36 12.97 7.01
CA HIS A 56 11.97 13.48 8.25
C HIS A 56 10.94 13.70 9.36
N LYS A 57 9.70 14.05 9.00
CA LYS A 57 8.60 14.22 9.96
C LYS A 57 8.20 12.88 10.59
N VAL A 58 8.11 11.82 9.78
CA VAL A 58 7.86 10.46 10.29
C VAL A 58 9.00 10.00 11.19
N ARG A 59 10.26 10.29 10.84
CA ARG A 59 11.41 10.01 11.71
C ARG A 59 11.31 10.72 13.06
N GLU A 60 11.01 12.02 13.06
CA GLU A 60 10.88 12.83 14.27
C GLU A 60 9.74 12.34 15.16
N LEU A 61 8.59 12.02 14.56
CA LEU A 61 7.43 11.50 15.24
C LEU A 61 7.72 10.15 15.93
N ALA A 62 8.35 9.22 15.21
CA ALA A 62 8.72 7.92 15.75
C ALA A 62 9.82 8.01 16.83
N SER A 63 10.75 8.96 16.69
CA SER A 63 11.78 9.19 17.72
C SER A 63 11.19 9.77 19.00
N SER A 64 10.16 10.61 18.87
CA SER A 64 9.49 11.26 20.00
C SER A 64 8.51 10.34 20.72
N TYR A 65 7.89 9.39 20.00
CA TYR A 65 6.86 8.50 20.52
C TYR A 65 7.07 7.03 20.11
N PRO A 66 8.22 6.41 20.47
CA PRO A 66 8.60 5.07 19.99
C PRO A 66 7.65 3.95 20.41
N GLU A 67 6.92 4.13 21.52
CA GLU A 67 5.92 3.17 22.01
C GLU A 67 4.56 3.28 21.32
N LYS A 68 4.28 4.40 20.62
CA LYS A 68 3.00 4.65 19.96
C LYS A 68 3.09 4.63 18.44
N VAL A 69 4.28 4.77 17.87
CA VAL A 69 4.48 5.02 16.44
C VAL A 69 5.41 3.99 15.84
N VAL A 70 4.90 3.24 14.87
CA VAL A 70 5.70 2.43 13.95
C VAL A 70 5.96 3.29 12.70
N PRO A 71 7.19 3.75 12.46
CA PRO A 71 7.48 4.56 11.28
C PRO A 71 7.43 3.70 10.01
N CYS A 72 6.79 4.22 8.98
CA CYS A 72 6.78 3.60 7.66
C CYS A 72 7.43 4.57 6.67
N PHE A 73 8.51 4.12 6.03
CA PHE A 73 9.27 4.93 5.07
C PHE A 73 9.03 4.42 3.66
N GLY A 74 8.74 5.31 2.72
CA GLY A 74 8.35 4.94 1.36
C GLY A 74 8.05 6.15 0.50
N TYR A 75 8.11 5.93 -0.81
CA TYR A 75 7.79 6.92 -1.83
C TYR A 75 6.56 6.46 -2.61
N HIS A 76 5.48 7.19 -2.41
CA HIS A 76 4.16 6.93 -2.95
C HIS A 76 4.11 7.16 -4.48
N PRO A 77 3.34 6.35 -5.25
CA PRO A 77 3.21 6.49 -6.71
C PRO A 77 2.86 7.90 -7.19
N TRP A 78 2.11 8.67 -6.40
CA TRP A 78 1.75 10.05 -6.76
C TRP A 78 2.97 10.93 -7.02
N PHE A 79 4.08 10.67 -6.33
CA PHE A 79 5.32 11.45 -6.43
C PHE A 79 6.43 10.73 -7.20
N SER A 80 6.15 9.55 -7.76
CA SER A 80 7.13 8.79 -8.53
C SER A 80 7.66 9.53 -9.77
N HIS A 81 6.90 10.49 -10.31
CA HIS A 81 7.34 11.36 -11.38
C HIS A 81 8.53 12.25 -10.98
N LEU A 82 8.74 12.50 -9.69
CA LEU A 82 9.89 13.24 -9.16
C LEU A 82 11.17 12.38 -9.10
N ILE A 83 11.10 11.12 -9.50
CA ILE A 83 12.20 10.16 -9.44
C ILE A 83 12.62 9.79 -10.86
N CYS A 84 13.90 9.93 -11.20
CA CYS A 84 14.45 9.46 -12.47
C CYS A 84 15.07 8.06 -12.30
N THR A 85 14.77 7.17 -13.24
CA THR A 85 15.12 5.73 -13.20
C THR A 85 16.34 5.37 -14.06
N GLY A 86 16.84 6.30 -14.87
CA GLY A 86 17.99 6.10 -15.76
C GLY A 86 19.35 6.43 -15.13
N ALA A 87 20.41 5.87 -15.70
CA ALA A 87 21.79 6.16 -15.30
C ALA A 87 22.29 7.46 -15.97
N SER A 88 22.07 8.63 -15.37
CA SER A 88 22.92 9.78 -15.69
C SER A 88 22.95 10.84 -14.57
N PRO A 89 24.12 11.09 -13.96
CA PRO A 89 24.31 12.06 -12.89
C PRO A 89 24.93 13.38 -13.39
N SER A 90 24.36 14.01 -14.42
CA SER A 90 24.73 15.40 -14.76
C SER A 90 23.56 16.33 -14.49
N SER A 91 23.71 17.20 -13.51
CA SER A 91 22.77 18.29 -13.21
C SER A 91 22.84 19.34 -14.32
N SER A 92 21.94 19.27 -15.29
CA SER A 92 21.72 20.32 -16.28
C SER A 92 20.22 20.50 -16.48
N SER A 93 19.77 21.73 -16.73
CA SER A 93 18.35 22.06 -16.99
C SER A 93 17.75 21.24 -18.15
N SER A 94 18.59 20.81 -19.10
CA SER A 94 18.21 19.92 -20.20
C SER A 94 17.75 18.53 -19.71
N ASN A 95 18.27 18.04 -18.58
CA ASN A 95 17.92 16.73 -18.03
C ASN A 95 16.58 16.74 -17.29
N LYS A 96 16.22 17.85 -16.64
CA LYS A 96 14.90 18.04 -15.99
C LYS A 96 13.77 17.95 -17.02
N GLU A 97 13.83 18.80 -18.05
CA GLU A 97 12.81 18.81 -19.10
C GLU A 97 12.74 17.44 -19.79
N LYS A 98 13.89 16.86 -20.17
CA LYS A 98 13.94 15.56 -20.83
C LYS A 98 13.26 14.48 -20.01
N HIS A 99 13.51 14.42 -18.70
CA HIS A 99 12.86 13.47 -17.80
C HIS A 99 11.34 13.63 -17.79
N TYR A 100 10.84 14.83 -17.48
CA TYR A 100 9.39 15.06 -17.40
C TYR A 100 8.69 14.94 -18.75
N ARG A 101 9.34 15.39 -19.84
CA ARG A 101 8.81 15.24 -21.21
C ARG A 101 8.67 13.77 -21.58
N ASN A 102 9.65 12.92 -21.24
CA ASN A 102 9.55 11.48 -21.48
C ASN A 102 8.39 10.83 -20.72
N LEU A 103 8.05 11.31 -19.53
CA LEU A 103 6.93 10.79 -18.75
C LEU A 103 5.58 11.27 -19.28
N PHE A 104 5.47 12.55 -19.63
CA PHE A 104 4.19 13.22 -19.86
C PHE A 104 3.86 13.43 -21.34
N LEU A 105 4.87 13.44 -22.21
CA LEU A 105 4.75 13.63 -23.66
C LEU A 105 5.63 12.62 -24.45
N PRO A 106 5.52 11.30 -24.21
CA PRO A 106 6.42 10.30 -24.84
C PRO A 106 6.31 10.24 -26.37
N ASN A 107 5.16 10.63 -26.93
CA ASN A 107 4.87 10.55 -28.37
C ASN A 107 5.16 11.85 -29.15
N THR A 108 5.82 12.84 -28.53
CA THR A 108 6.21 14.09 -29.22
C THR A 108 7.71 14.20 -29.47
N ALA A 109 8.49 13.14 -29.20
CA ALA A 109 9.88 13.05 -29.62
C ALA A 109 9.97 13.13 -31.16
N PRO A 110 10.93 13.87 -31.74
CA PRO A 110 11.10 13.94 -33.18
C PRO A 110 11.47 12.55 -33.72
N THR A 111 10.51 11.90 -34.40
CA THR A 111 10.76 10.72 -35.22
C THR A 111 11.71 11.11 -36.35
N THR A 112 12.98 10.75 -36.19
CA THR A 112 13.93 10.70 -37.30
C THR A 112 13.67 9.40 -38.07
N SER A 113 12.68 9.43 -38.96
CA SER A 113 12.55 8.42 -40.01
C SER A 113 11.77 8.98 -41.18
N ASN A 114 12.55 9.30 -42.23
CA ASN A 114 12.35 9.05 -43.65
C ASN A 114 10.92 9.09 -44.22
N GLY A 115 10.82 9.87 -45.30
CA GLY A 115 9.57 10.19 -45.98
C GLY A 115 8.69 8.99 -46.27
N ASP A 116 7.43 9.12 -45.89
CA ASP A 116 6.33 9.05 -46.84
C ASP A 116 5.26 10.07 -46.42
N GLN A 117 4.94 10.95 -47.37
CA GLN A 117 3.84 11.90 -47.29
C GLN A 117 2.54 11.15 -47.49
N ASP A 118 1.74 10.98 -46.44
CA ASP A 118 0.30 11.24 -46.47
C ASP A 118 -0.31 11.01 -45.08
N CYS A 119 -0.42 12.08 -44.29
CA CYS A 119 -1.50 12.17 -43.33
C CYS A 119 -1.94 13.62 -43.19
N VAL A 120 -3.18 13.87 -43.60
CA VAL A 120 -3.92 15.09 -43.28
C VAL A 120 -3.97 15.17 -41.75
N GLN A 121 -3.06 15.94 -41.15
CA GLN A 121 -3.16 16.28 -39.73
C GLN A 121 -4.30 17.28 -39.62
N ASN A 122 -5.44 16.84 -39.08
CA ASN A 122 -6.59 17.71 -38.88
C ASN A 122 -6.20 18.86 -37.92
N ASP A 123 -6.65 20.09 -38.17
CA ASP A 123 -6.34 21.28 -37.35
C ASP A 123 -6.61 21.06 -35.84
N GLY A 124 -7.62 20.26 -35.50
CA GLY A 124 -7.94 19.89 -34.12
C GLY A 124 -6.84 19.09 -33.39
N ASP A 125 -6.03 18.31 -34.11
CA ASP A 125 -4.91 17.56 -33.51
C ASP A 125 -3.71 18.46 -33.21
N GLN A 126 -3.56 19.57 -33.94
CA GLN A 126 -2.51 20.54 -33.72
C GLN A 126 -2.84 21.46 -32.53
N GLU A 127 -4.07 21.94 -32.43
CA GLU A 127 -4.55 22.75 -31.30
C GLU A 127 -4.46 21.96 -29.98
N LYS A 128 -4.90 20.71 -29.97
CA LYS A 128 -4.80 19.83 -28.79
C LYS A 128 -3.35 19.60 -28.36
N ARG A 129 -2.43 19.40 -29.31
CA ARG A 129 -0.99 19.28 -29.03
C ARG A 129 -0.42 20.57 -28.45
N ALA A 130 -0.80 21.73 -28.98
CA ALA A 130 -0.36 23.03 -28.47
C ALA A 130 -0.86 23.26 -27.03
N LEU A 131 -2.10 22.88 -26.72
CA LEU A 131 -2.65 22.99 -25.36
C LEU A 131 -1.93 22.06 -24.37
N LEU A 132 -1.63 20.82 -24.77
CA LEU A 132 -0.86 19.88 -23.95
C LEU A 132 0.56 20.39 -23.71
N GLU A 133 1.23 20.93 -24.72
CA GLU A 133 2.57 21.52 -24.59
C GLU A 133 2.54 22.74 -23.65
N ALA A 134 1.56 23.63 -23.77
CA ALA A 134 1.42 24.77 -22.87
C ALA A 134 1.17 24.34 -21.40
N GLN A 135 0.34 23.30 -21.19
CA GLN A 135 0.13 22.72 -19.87
C GLN A 135 1.40 22.06 -19.32
N PHE A 136 2.17 21.37 -20.18
CA PHE A 136 3.46 20.78 -19.83
C PHE A 136 4.47 21.85 -19.41
N GLN A 137 4.60 22.94 -20.15
CA GLN A 137 5.51 24.03 -19.80
C GLN A 137 5.14 24.68 -18.46
N THR A 138 3.83 24.88 -18.21
CA THR A 138 3.34 25.36 -16.91
C THR A 138 3.71 24.40 -15.77
N LEU A 139 3.51 23.09 -15.96
CA LEU A 139 3.87 22.08 -14.96
C LEU A 139 5.39 22.00 -14.75
N LEU A 140 6.18 21.99 -15.83
CA LEU A 140 7.64 21.90 -15.80
C LEU A 140 8.27 23.05 -15.00
N ALA A 141 7.69 24.25 -15.10
CA ALA A 141 8.13 25.41 -14.33
C ALA A 141 7.93 25.22 -12.81
N ALA A 142 6.87 24.52 -12.40
CA ALA A 142 6.54 24.27 -11.00
C ALA A 142 7.26 23.05 -10.40
N LEU A 143 7.61 22.04 -11.21
CA LEU A 143 8.27 20.83 -10.73
C LEU A 143 9.72 21.08 -10.28
N PRO A 144 10.25 20.35 -9.28
CA PRO A 144 11.66 20.42 -8.90
C PRO A 144 12.58 19.66 -9.87
N GLU A 145 13.88 19.64 -9.60
CA GLU A 145 14.80 18.70 -10.27
C GLU A 145 14.46 17.24 -9.84
N PRO A 146 14.38 16.28 -10.78
CA PRO A 146 14.10 14.90 -10.43
C PRO A 146 15.28 14.26 -9.68
N ARG A 147 14.97 13.45 -8.67
CA ARG A 147 15.98 12.74 -7.87
C ARG A 147 16.33 11.39 -8.50
N PRO A 148 17.61 11.00 -8.53
CA PRO A 148 18.00 9.66 -8.95
C PRO A 148 17.39 8.58 -8.06
N LEU A 149 16.86 7.51 -8.65
CA LEU A 149 16.33 6.36 -7.92
C LEU A 149 17.37 5.79 -6.93
N SER A 150 18.65 5.79 -7.28
CA SER A 150 19.73 5.36 -6.39
C SER A 150 19.81 6.20 -5.10
N ALA A 151 19.59 7.51 -5.18
CA ALA A 151 19.56 8.39 -4.01
C ALA A 151 18.32 8.13 -3.14
N ILE A 152 17.18 7.84 -3.76
CA ILE A 152 15.94 7.45 -3.07
C ILE A 152 16.15 6.15 -2.29
N ILE A 153 16.71 5.12 -2.93
CA ILE A 153 16.98 3.83 -2.29
C ILE A 153 18.04 3.95 -1.18
N ALA A 154 19.06 4.79 -1.36
CA ALA A 154 20.06 5.04 -0.33
C ALA A 154 19.45 5.71 0.92
N GLU A 155 18.57 6.69 0.74
CA GLU A 155 17.86 7.36 1.83
C GLU A 155 16.90 6.40 2.55
N LEU A 156 16.11 5.64 1.78
CA LEU A 156 15.20 4.63 2.31
C LEU A 156 15.95 3.56 3.13
N ARG A 157 17.10 3.08 2.62
CA ARG A 157 17.96 2.14 3.35
C ARG A 157 18.42 2.71 4.68
N LYS A 158 18.84 3.98 4.70
CA LYS A 158 19.26 4.66 5.93
C LYS A 158 18.10 4.69 6.93
N ASN A 159 16.90 5.09 6.51
CA ASN A 159 15.74 5.15 7.39
C ASN A 159 15.35 3.77 7.96
N LEU A 160 15.27 2.74 7.10
CA LEU A 160 14.92 1.37 7.51
C LEU A 160 16.00 0.67 8.37
N SER A 161 17.23 1.15 8.31
CA SER A 161 18.34 0.68 9.17
C SER A 161 18.34 1.39 10.51
N ASP A 162 18.12 2.71 10.52
CA ASP A 162 18.05 3.52 11.75
C ASP A 162 16.85 3.15 12.63
N PHE A 163 15.76 2.64 12.03
CA PHE A 163 14.55 2.18 12.71
C PHE A 163 14.28 0.70 12.39
N PRO A 164 14.79 -0.26 13.19
CA PRO A 164 14.64 -1.69 12.91
C PRO A 164 13.19 -2.18 12.86
N ASN A 165 12.29 -1.51 13.58
CA ASN A 165 10.86 -1.83 13.61
C ASN A 165 10.07 -1.17 12.47
N ALA A 166 10.72 -0.37 11.62
CA ALA A 166 10.05 0.35 10.54
C ALA A 166 9.51 -0.59 9.47
N MET A 167 8.53 -0.10 8.72
CA MET A 167 7.99 -0.76 7.54
C MET A 167 8.35 0.03 6.28
N LEU A 168 8.24 -0.62 5.12
CA LEU A 168 8.18 0.07 3.83
C LEU A 168 6.73 0.54 3.61
N GLY A 169 6.52 1.84 3.58
CA GLY A 169 5.18 2.39 3.31
C GLY A 169 5.11 3.91 3.41
N GLU A 170 4.20 4.56 2.71
CA GLU A 170 3.29 3.98 1.72
C GLU A 170 3.97 3.92 0.33
N VAL A 171 3.88 2.77 -0.35
CA VAL A 171 4.41 2.56 -1.71
C VAL A 171 3.35 1.88 -2.56
N GLY A 172 3.39 1.99 -3.89
CA GLY A 172 2.41 1.27 -4.69
C GLY A 172 2.22 1.76 -6.11
N LEU A 173 1.02 1.55 -6.64
CA LEU A 173 0.62 1.86 -8.01
C LEU A 173 -0.72 2.61 -8.05
N ASP A 174 -0.78 3.71 -8.79
CA ASP A 174 -2.00 4.49 -9.03
C ASP A 174 -2.11 4.87 -10.51
N ARG A 175 -3.05 4.24 -11.25
CA ARG A 175 -3.21 4.48 -12.69
C ARG A 175 -3.97 5.75 -13.03
N ILE A 176 -4.71 6.32 -12.08
CA ILE A 176 -5.64 7.42 -12.36
C ILE A 176 -5.24 8.73 -11.70
N PHE A 177 -4.19 8.73 -10.88
CA PHE A 177 -3.63 9.94 -10.32
C PHE A 177 -3.20 10.92 -11.42
N ARG A 178 -3.76 12.14 -11.36
CA ARG A 178 -3.39 13.26 -12.21
C ARG A 178 -2.45 14.18 -11.44
N VAL A 179 -1.30 14.49 -12.02
CA VAL A 179 -0.29 15.34 -11.37
C VAL A 179 -0.84 16.77 -11.24
N PRO A 180 -0.91 17.36 -10.04
CA PRO A 180 -1.29 18.75 -9.88
C PRO A 180 -0.14 19.70 -10.27
N ILE A 181 -0.48 20.94 -10.62
CA ILE A 181 0.54 22.01 -10.78
C ILE A 181 1.23 22.29 -9.44
N ASP A 182 0.44 22.37 -8.37
CA ASP A 182 0.92 22.47 -6.99
C ASP A 182 0.13 21.47 -6.13
N TYR A 183 0.84 20.52 -5.53
CA TYR A 183 0.24 19.50 -4.67
C TYR A 183 -0.28 20.07 -3.34
N PHE A 184 0.32 21.14 -2.84
CA PHE A 184 -0.02 21.73 -1.54
C PHE A 184 -1.08 22.84 -1.65
N ALA A 185 -1.43 23.26 -2.87
CA ALA A 185 -2.49 24.23 -3.10
C ALA A 185 -3.88 23.71 -2.69
N SER A 186 -4.72 24.61 -2.17
CA SER A 186 -6.12 24.34 -1.83
C SER A 186 -7.02 25.42 -2.44
N PRO A 187 -7.83 25.11 -3.49
CA PRO A 187 -7.94 23.81 -4.17
C PRO A 187 -6.76 23.51 -5.11
N ARG A 188 -6.50 22.22 -5.35
CA ARG A 188 -5.49 21.77 -6.31
C ARG A 188 -5.96 21.98 -7.75
N VAL A 189 -5.06 22.44 -8.61
CA VAL A 189 -5.28 22.49 -10.07
C VAL A 189 -4.64 21.25 -10.69
N LEU A 190 -5.46 20.31 -11.17
CA LEU A 190 -5.00 19.06 -11.77
C LEU A 190 -4.61 19.25 -13.24
N THR A 191 -3.50 18.65 -13.66
CA THR A 191 -3.15 18.56 -15.08
C THR A 191 -3.82 17.36 -15.74
N SER A 192 -3.70 17.26 -17.06
CA SER A 192 -4.08 16.07 -17.81
C SER A 192 -3.00 14.98 -17.79
N PHE A 193 -1.91 15.12 -17.04
CA PHE A 193 -0.83 14.14 -17.04
C PHE A 193 -1.01 13.08 -15.95
N THR A 194 -0.94 11.82 -16.36
CA THR A 194 -0.78 10.65 -15.47
C THR A 194 0.64 10.13 -15.57
N ILE A 195 1.10 9.46 -14.52
CA ILE A 195 2.45 8.89 -14.49
C ILE A 195 2.41 7.51 -15.17
N PRO A 196 3.29 7.21 -16.14
CA PRO A 196 3.33 5.90 -16.80
C PRO A 196 3.44 4.74 -15.80
N LEU A 197 2.63 3.70 -15.98
CA LEU A 197 2.59 2.56 -15.06
C LEU A 197 3.96 1.87 -14.93
N GLU A 198 4.67 1.70 -16.04
CA GLU A 198 6.02 1.09 -16.05
C GLU A 198 7.03 1.90 -15.22
N HIS A 199 6.89 3.23 -15.20
CA HIS A 199 7.71 4.09 -14.35
C HIS A 199 7.41 3.87 -12.88
N GLN A 200 6.12 3.80 -12.51
CA GLN A 200 5.70 3.50 -11.14
C GLN A 200 6.18 2.11 -10.70
N LEU A 201 6.05 1.09 -11.56
CA LEU A 201 6.54 -0.27 -11.32
C LEU A 201 8.05 -0.27 -11.06
N THR A 202 8.83 0.43 -11.88
CA THR A 202 10.29 0.50 -11.71
C THR A 202 10.68 1.07 -10.34
N VAL A 203 10.01 2.14 -9.89
CA VAL A 203 10.25 2.75 -8.58
C VAL A 203 9.79 1.82 -7.45
N LEU A 204 8.59 1.24 -7.56
CA LEU A 204 8.04 0.32 -6.57
C LEU A 204 8.90 -0.93 -6.40
N GLU A 205 9.33 -1.56 -7.49
CA GLU A 205 10.18 -2.74 -7.47
C GLU A 205 11.50 -2.49 -6.74
N ALA A 206 12.16 -1.36 -6.99
CA ALA A 206 13.41 -1.03 -6.31
C ALA A 206 13.22 -0.83 -4.79
N GLN A 207 12.08 -0.27 -4.38
CA GLN A 207 11.73 -0.14 -2.97
C GLN A 207 11.42 -1.50 -2.33
N MET A 208 10.65 -2.36 -3.00
CA MET A 208 10.31 -3.71 -2.52
C MET A 208 11.53 -4.61 -2.44
N ASP A 209 12.46 -4.51 -3.39
CA ASP A 209 13.74 -5.23 -3.37
C ASP A 209 14.51 -4.94 -2.08
N LEU A 210 14.61 -3.66 -1.71
CA LEU A 210 15.25 -3.23 -0.46
C LEU A 210 14.51 -3.75 0.77
N ALA A 211 13.17 -3.74 0.76
CA ALA A 211 12.39 -4.26 1.88
C ALA A 211 12.60 -5.76 2.08
N VAL A 212 12.64 -6.56 1.00
CA VAL A 212 12.95 -7.99 1.09
C VAL A 212 14.38 -8.21 1.60
N GLU A 213 15.34 -7.45 1.08
CA GLU A 213 16.75 -7.52 1.52
C GLU A 213 16.90 -7.26 3.02
N LEU A 214 16.19 -6.25 3.55
CA LEU A 214 16.27 -5.86 4.95
C LEU A 214 15.29 -6.63 5.86
N GLY A 215 14.38 -7.44 5.31
CA GLY A 215 13.33 -8.10 6.08
C GLY A 215 12.31 -7.11 6.66
N ARG A 216 11.81 -6.19 5.83
CA ARG A 216 10.84 -5.15 6.22
C ARG A 216 9.48 -5.45 5.60
N ASN A 217 8.44 -5.38 6.42
CA ASN A 217 7.06 -5.53 5.96
C ASN A 217 6.65 -4.33 5.10
N ILE A 218 5.66 -4.52 4.23
CA ILE A 218 5.28 -3.54 3.21
C ILE A 218 3.80 -3.19 3.34
N SER A 219 3.43 -1.92 3.26
CA SER A 219 2.05 -1.48 3.02
C SER A 219 1.92 -0.91 1.59
N ILE A 220 1.02 -1.50 0.79
CA ILE A 220 0.93 -1.26 -0.66
C ILE A 220 -0.35 -0.52 -1.04
N HIS A 221 -0.18 0.63 -1.70
CA HIS A 221 -1.23 1.34 -2.44
C HIS A 221 -1.53 0.69 -3.78
N SER A 222 -2.81 0.55 -4.11
CA SER A 222 -3.21 -0.07 -5.38
C SER A 222 -4.53 0.47 -5.93
N VAL A 223 -4.49 1.61 -6.62
CA VAL A 223 -5.68 2.22 -7.22
C VAL A 223 -5.71 2.01 -8.74
N LYS A 224 -6.78 1.35 -9.21
CA LYS A 224 -7.02 0.98 -10.62
C LYS A 224 -5.86 0.17 -11.26
N SER A 225 -5.06 -0.48 -10.43
CA SER A 225 -3.83 -1.20 -10.77
C SER A 225 -3.88 -2.67 -10.36
N GLN A 226 -5.04 -3.21 -9.99
CA GLN A 226 -5.22 -4.54 -9.37
C GLN A 226 -4.42 -5.66 -10.06
N LEU A 227 -4.55 -5.79 -11.39
CA LEU A 227 -3.82 -6.82 -12.15
C LEU A 227 -2.30 -6.62 -12.08
N ALA A 228 -1.83 -5.38 -12.24
CA ALA A 228 -0.41 -5.06 -12.16
C ALA A 228 0.14 -5.34 -10.76
N THR A 229 -0.62 -5.05 -9.71
CA THR A 229 -0.28 -5.39 -8.32
C THR A 229 -0.19 -6.91 -8.14
N THR A 230 -1.16 -7.69 -8.62
CA THR A 230 -1.09 -9.15 -8.50
C THR A 230 0.05 -9.77 -9.30
N ASP A 231 0.35 -9.25 -10.49
CA ASP A 231 1.47 -9.71 -11.33
C ASP A 231 2.81 -9.37 -10.68
N LEU A 232 2.92 -8.18 -10.09
CA LEU A 232 4.09 -7.76 -9.32
C LEU A 232 4.33 -8.67 -8.12
N LEU A 233 3.30 -8.99 -7.33
CA LEU A 233 3.44 -9.92 -6.20
C LEU A 233 3.89 -11.31 -6.66
N ALA A 234 3.36 -11.80 -7.79
CA ALA A 234 3.80 -13.06 -8.39
C ALA A 234 5.27 -13.00 -8.85
N LYS A 235 5.70 -11.89 -9.45
CA LYS A 235 7.09 -11.62 -9.82
C LYS A 235 8.01 -11.60 -8.59
N MET A 236 7.62 -10.92 -7.51
CA MET A 236 8.41 -10.85 -6.27
C MET A 236 8.57 -12.22 -5.61
N ARG A 237 7.48 -13.00 -5.56
CA ARG A 237 7.52 -14.39 -5.09
C ARG A 237 8.47 -15.25 -5.93
N SER A 238 8.43 -15.12 -7.25
CA SER A 238 9.32 -15.84 -8.16
C SER A 238 10.79 -15.44 -7.96
N LYS A 239 11.05 -14.14 -7.83
CA LYS A 239 12.40 -13.56 -7.70
C LYS A 239 13.07 -13.94 -6.38
N PHE A 240 12.35 -13.88 -5.26
CA PHE A 240 12.93 -14.00 -3.91
C PHE A 240 12.66 -15.33 -3.22
N GLY A 241 11.78 -16.17 -3.76
CA GLY A 241 11.50 -17.51 -3.22
C GLY A 241 11.08 -17.46 -1.74
N ASN A 242 11.83 -18.15 -0.87
CA ASN A 242 11.52 -18.19 0.56
C ASN A 242 11.70 -16.85 1.27
N GLN A 243 12.61 -15.99 0.80
CA GLN A 243 12.82 -14.67 1.41
C GLN A 243 11.58 -13.79 1.28
N TRP A 244 10.81 -13.95 0.20
CA TRP A 244 9.53 -13.29 0.03
C TRP A 244 8.56 -13.60 1.18
N ASN A 245 8.52 -14.86 1.63
CA ASN A 245 7.62 -15.27 2.71
C ASN A 245 8.14 -14.86 4.10
N ASN A 246 9.35 -14.33 4.22
CA ASN A 246 9.87 -13.82 5.50
C ASN A 246 9.29 -12.46 5.86
N ILE A 247 8.81 -11.69 4.88
CA ILE A 247 8.15 -10.40 5.09
C ILE A 247 6.65 -10.53 4.88
N SER A 248 5.89 -9.63 5.49
CA SER A 248 4.45 -9.46 5.26
C SER A 248 4.17 -8.32 4.29
N VAL A 249 3.08 -8.43 3.55
CA VAL A 249 2.60 -7.41 2.61
C VAL A 249 1.15 -7.11 2.92
N ASP A 250 0.87 -5.89 3.34
CA ASP A 250 -0.46 -5.39 3.54
C ASP A 250 -0.97 -4.73 2.26
N LEU A 251 -2.13 -5.16 1.78
CA LEU A 251 -2.85 -4.47 0.73
C LEU A 251 -3.82 -3.50 1.39
N HIS A 252 -3.35 -2.26 1.55
CA HIS A 252 -4.11 -1.24 2.26
C HIS A 252 -5.31 -0.76 1.45
N SER A 253 -6.37 -0.37 2.17
CA SER A 253 -7.66 0.09 1.63
C SER A 253 -8.11 -0.68 0.38
N CYS A 254 -7.93 -2.01 0.42
CA CYS A 254 -7.90 -2.86 -0.76
C CYS A 254 -9.18 -2.79 -1.59
N GLY A 255 -9.01 -2.44 -2.87
CA GLY A 255 -10.09 -2.38 -3.86
C GLY A 255 -10.29 -3.64 -4.71
N LEU A 256 -9.83 -4.81 -4.25
CA LEU A 256 -9.99 -6.09 -4.99
C LEU A 256 -11.44 -6.61 -4.93
N SER A 257 -11.80 -7.52 -5.84
CA SER A 257 -13.02 -8.31 -5.65
C SER A 257 -12.78 -9.42 -4.62
N PRO A 258 -13.81 -9.92 -3.91
CA PRO A 258 -13.66 -11.08 -3.02
C PRO A 258 -13.06 -12.30 -3.71
N GLN A 259 -13.43 -12.55 -4.97
CA GLN A 259 -12.86 -13.66 -5.75
C GLN A 259 -11.36 -13.46 -5.98
N THR A 260 -10.96 -12.26 -6.42
CA THR A 260 -9.55 -11.94 -6.66
C THR A 260 -8.74 -12.03 -5.36
N TRP A 261 -9.28 -11.54 -4.23
CA TRP A 261 -8.65 -11.69 -2.92
C TRP A 261 -8.44 -13.17 -2.58
N ARG A 262 -9.47 -14.00 -2.69
CA ARG A 262 -9.38 -15.45 -2.39
C ARG A 262 -8.26 -16.13 -3.20
N GLU A 263 -8.12 -15.79 -4.46
CA GLU A 263 -7.07 -16.34 -5.33
C GLU A 263 -5.68 -15.84 -4.94
N LEU A 264 -5.54 -14.55 -4.65
CA LEU A 264 -4.29 -13.94 -4.22
C LEU A 264 -3.82 -14.54 -2.89
N GLU A 265 -4.73 -14.58 -1.92
CA GLU A 265 -4.53 -15.09 -0.58
C GLU A 265 -4.10 -16.56 -0.57
N LYS A 266 -4.60 -17.37 -1.52
CA LYS A 266 -4.17 -18.76 -1.70
C LYS A 266 -2.76 -18.88 -2.28
N LYS A 267 -2.35 -17.95 -3.14
CA LYS A 267 -1.04 -17.95 -3.82
C LYS A 267 0.08 -17.37 -2.96
N HIS A 268 -0.26 -16.43 -2.08
CA HIS A 268 0.69 -15.70 -1.22
C HIS A 268 0.29 -15.88 0.25
N VAL A 269 1.13 -16.58 1.00
CA VAL A 269 0.87 -16.84 2.43
C VAL A 269 1.13 -15.61 3.31
N ASN A 270 1.84 -14.63 2.76
CA ASN A 270 2.34 -13.46 3.45
C ASN A 270 1.57 -12.17 3.14
N VAL A 271 0.45 -12.24 2.41
CA VAL A 271 -0.40 -11.06 2.14
C VAL A 271 -1.47 -10.91 3.21
N PHE A 272 -1.73 -9.66 3.59
CA PHE A 272 -2.73 -9.24 4.56
C PHE A 272 -3.65 -8.20 3.93
N LEU A 273 -4.83 -8.05 4.52
CA LEU A 273 -5.86 -7.12 4.11
C LEU A 273 -6.15 -6.17 5.27
N SER A 274 -5.92 -4.89 5.07
CA SER A 274 -6.52 -3.83 5.87
C SER A 274 -7.56 -3.06 5.04
N LEU A 275 -8.50 -2.42 5.75
CA LEU A 275 -9.56 -1.61 5.18
C LEU A 275 -9.79 -0.41 6.11
N SER A 276 -10.22 0.71 5.55
CA SER A 276 -10.65 1.90 6.30
C SER A 276 -12.11 2.21 6.01
N THR A 277 -12.80 2.83 6.96
CA THR A 277 -14.12 3.43 6.68
C THR A 277 -13.99 4.61 5.73
N VAL A 278 -12.94 5.43 5.88
CA VAL A 278 -12.70 6.65 5.11
C VAL A 278 -12.69 6.37 3.61
N ILE A 279 -11.91 5.37 3.17
CA ILE A 279 -11.83 4.98 1.75
C ILE A 279 -12.92 3.99 1.37
N ASN A 280 -13.14 2.94 2.16
CA ASN A 280 -13.90 1.79 1.68
C ASN A 280 -15.41 1.86 1.93
N HIS A 281 -15.93 2.78 2.77
CA HIS A 281 -17.38 2.82 3.09
C HIS A 281 -18.28 2.94 1.86
N LYS A 282 -17.81 3.61 0.80
CA LYS A 282 -18.57 3.78 -0.47
C LYS A 282 -18.46 2.57 -1.40
N HIS A 283 -17.53 1.66 -1.15
CA HIS A 283 -17.35 0.48 -1.97
C HIS A 283 -18.32 -0.61 -1.52
N ALA A 284 -19.24 -1.01 -2.41
CA ALA A 284 -20.25 -2.04 -2.16
C ALA A 284 -19.67 -3.39 -1.66
N ASN A 285 -18.39 -3.65 -1.95
CA ASN A 285 -17.72 -4.91 -1.64
C ASN A 285 -16.93 -4.91 -0.33
N HIS A 286 -16.81 -3.82 0.43
CA HIS A 286 -15.91 -3.79 1.59
C HIS A 286 -16.27 -4.87 2.64
N ARG A 287 -17.56 -5.04 2.96
CA ARG A 287 -18.02 -6.11 3.88
C ARG A 287 -17.81 -7.50 3.28
N ALA A 288 -17.98 -7.65 1.97
CA ALA A 288 -17.76 -8.93 1.29
C ALA A 288 -16.27 -9.33 1.27
N LEU A 289 -15.35 -8.35 1.16
CA LEU A 289 -13.92 -8.57 1.32
C LEU A 289 -13.57 -9.00 2.74
N ILE A 290 -14.10 -8.30 3.77
CA ILE A 290 -13.94 -8.69 5.18
C ILE A 290 -14.40 -10.12 5.37
N ALA A 291 -15.61 -10.47 4.92
CA ALA A 291 -16.16 -11.81 5.04
C ALA A 291 -15.24 -12.86 4.38
N GLN A 292 -14.72 -12.56 3.18
CA GLN A 292 -13.88 -13.45 2.39
C GLN A 292 -12.45 -13.62 2.94
N CYS A 293 -11.89 -12.61 3.60
CA CYS A 293 -10.51 -12.65 4.09
C CYS A 293 -10.34 -13.70 5.20
N SER A 294 -9.22 -14.42 5.23
CA SER A 294 -8.94 -15.34 6.32
C SER A 294 -8.90 -14.60 7.66
N SER A 295 -9.46 -15.19 8.71
CA SER A 295 -9.53 -14.60 10.05
C SER A 295 -8.18 -14.18 10.61
N ASN A 296 -7.09 -14.81 10.16
CA ASN A 296 -5.72 -14.57 10.61
C ASN A 296 -4.92 -13.61 9.73
N ARG A 297 -5.55 -12.97 8.73
CA ARG A 297 -4.92 -12.09 7.73
C ARG A 297 -5.64 -10.76 7.53
N ILE A 298 -6.61 -10.46 8.39
CA ILE A 298 -7.31 -9.18 8.39
C ILE A 298 -6.70 -8.24 9.44
N LEU A 299 -6.52 -6.98 9.05
CA LEU A 299 -5.99 -5.87 9.84
C LEU A 299 -7.00 -4.70 9.79
N ALA A 300 -6.77 -3.67 10.61
CA ALA A 300 -7.62 -2.49 10.70
C ALA A 300 -6.78 -1.22 10.54
N GLU A 301 -7.30 -0.24 9.81
CA GLU A 301 -6.64 1.04 9.57
C GLU A 301 -7.63 2.20 9.56
N SER A 302 -7.13 3.42 9.76
CA SER A 302 -7.91 4.64 9.57
C SER A 302 -7.79 5.24 8.17
N ASP A 303 -6.60 5.11 7.56
CA ASP A 303 -6.18 5.89 6.39
C ASP A 303 -6.52 7.39 6.54
N TYR A 304 -6.19 7.95 7.72
CA TYR A 304 -6.52 9.33 8.07
C TYR A 304 -5.27 10.14 8.42
N ASN A 305 -5.34 11.45 8.20
CA ASN A 305 -4.21 12.34 8.46
C ASN A 305 -4.31 13.08 9.79
N ASP A 306 -5.50 13.29 10.34
CA ASP A 306 -5.66 13.89 11.66
C ASP A 306 -5.47 12.81 12.74
N ILE A 307 -4.43 12.96 13.55
CA ILE A 307 -4.08 12.00 14.60
C ILE A 307 -5.19 11.86 15.64
N ASP A 308 -5.92 12.94 15.94
CA ASP A 308 -7.02 12.92 16.91
C ASP A 308 -8.21 12.08 16.40
N MET A 309 -8.28 11.88 15.07
CA MET A 309 -9.30 11.07 14.43
C MET A 309 -8.85 9.63 14.11
N CYS A 310 -7.57 9.29 14.22
CA CYS A 310 -7.08 7.93 13.94
C CYS A 310 -7.74 6.87 14.85
N THR A 311 -7.88 7.16 16.15
CA THR A 311 -8.54 6.26 17.11
C THR A 311 -10.00 5.97 16.78
N PRO A 312 -10.89 6.97 16.65
CA PRO A 312 -12.29 6.70 16.32
C PRO A 312 -12.48 6.07 14.93
N GLN A 313 -11.70 6.47 13.92
CA GLN A 313 -11.81 5.87 12.58
C GLN A 313 -11.38 4.39 12.57
N THR A 314 -10.28 4.06 13.25
CA THR A 314 -9.84 2.67 13.40
C THR A 314 -10.87 1.86 14.19
N TRP A 315 -11.46 2.44 15.23
CA TRP A 315 -12.50 1.78 16.01
C TRP A 315 -13.75 1.48 15.19
N ASP A 316 -14.14 2.37 14.28
CA ASP A 316 -15.26 2.12 13.38
C ASP A 316 -15.06 0.90 12.48
N ILE A 317 -13.89 0.76 11.85
CA ILE A 317 -13.63 -0.43 11.04
C ILE A 317 -13.53 -1.70 11.90
N ILE A 318 -12.98 -1.62 13.11
CA ILE A 318 -12.92 -2.77 14.04
C ILE A 318 -14.33 -3.29 14.34
N LYS A 319 -15.30 -2.40 14.62
CA LYS A 319 -16.71 -2.81 14.83
C LYS A 319 -17.30 -3.48 13.59
N ILE A 320 -17.03 -2.95 12.39
CA ILE A 320 -17.48 -3.55 11.13
C ILE A 320 -16.88 -4.94 10.94
N ILE A 321 -15.58 -5.10 11.23
CA ILE A 321 -14.89 -6.40 11.16
C ILE A 321 -15.55 -7.38 12.13
N GLY A 322 -15.75 -6.99 13.40
CA GLY A 322 -16.41 -7.81 14.40
C GLY A 322 -17.81 -8.26 13.96
N GLU A 323 -18.63 -7.32 13.47
CA GLU A 323 -19.98 -7.61 12.97
C GLU A 323 -19.98 -8.59 11.79
N VAL A 324 -19.14 -8.35 10.77
CA VAL A 324 -19.07 -9.21 9.58
C VAL A 324 -18.53 -10.60 9.91
N LYS A 325 -17.59 -10.69 10.85
CA LYS A 325 -16.96 -11.95 11.25
C LYS A 325 -17.74 -12.70 12.33
N GLY A 326 -18.74 -12.06 12.94
CA GLY A 326 -19.45 -12.61 14.10
C GLY A 326 -18.56 -12.71 15.35
N TRP A 327 -17.56 -11.83 15.48
CA TRP A 327 -16.71 -11.77 16.67
C TRP A 327 -17.26 -10.75 17.66
N PRO A 328 -17.38 -11.08 18.95
CA PRO A 328 -17.82 -10.13 19.96
C PRO A 328 -16.80 -9.00 20.11
N VAL A 329 -17.25 -7.86 20.61
CA VAL A 329 -16.36 -6.78 21.03
C VAL A 329 -16.05 -6.98 22.51
N GLU A 330 -14.77 -6.90 22.87
CA GLU A 330 -14.34 -7.00 24.26
C GLU A 330 -14.93 -5.85 25.10
N GLU A 331 -15.53 -6.18 26.25
CA GLU A 331 -15.98 -5.20 27.25
C GLU A 331 -14.89 -4.93 28.30
N ASN A 332 -14.10 -5.96 28.63
CA ASN A 332 -12.99 -5.92 29.57
C ASN A 332 -11.79 -6.68 29.00
N TRP A 333 -10.59 -6.33 29.44
CA TRP A 333 -9.38 -7.06 29.07
C TRP A 333 -9.00 -8.09 30.13
N ILE A 334 -9.26 -9.37 29.84
CA ILE A 334 -8.90 -10.54 30.67
C ILE A 334 -7.51 -11.05 30.24
N ASP A 335 -6.75 -11.70 31.12
CA ASP A 335 -5.45 -12.30 30.74
C ASP A 335 -5.67 -13.41 29.70
N GLU A 336 -4.72 -13.57 28.75
CA GLU A 336 -4.81 -14.59 27.70
C GLU A 336 -4.85 -16.02 28.24
N ASN A 337 -4.27 -16.25 29.42
CA ASN A 337 -4.25 -17.56 30.07
C ASN A 337 -5.62 -17.95 30.67
N GLU A 338 -6.56 -17.01 30.70
CA GLU A 338 -7.89 -17.18 31.32
C GLU A 338 -9.01 -17.26 30.27
N ILE A 339 -8.70 -17.19 28.96
CA ILE A 339 -9.69 -17.22 27.89
C ILE A 339 -9.23 -18.03 26.67
N GLU A 340 -10.06 -18.98 26.25
CA GLU A 340 -9.82 -19.80 25.06
C GLU A 340 -9.87 -18.96 23.77
N GLU A 341 -9.06 -19.32 22.77
CA GLU A 341 -8.99 -18.58 21.49
C GLU A 341 -10.34 -18.52 20.74
N ASN A 342 -11.22 -19.49 20.98
CA ASN A 342 -12.56 -19.50 20.39
C ASN A 342 -13.46 -18.38 20.96
N ASP A 343 -13.20 -17.95 22.20
CA ASP A 343 -13.99 -16.95 22.91
C ASP A 343 -13.41 -15.53 22.77
N TRP A 344 -12.27 -15.39 22.08
CA TRP A 344 -11.68 -14.07 21.81
C TRP A 344 -12.61 -13.17 21.01
N GLY A 345 -12.65 -11.90 21.41
CA GLY A 345 -13.29 -10.84 20.66
C GLY A 345 -12.43 -10.34 19.49
N VAL A 346 -12.95 -9.30 18.83
CA VAL A 346 -12.33 -8.73 17.63
C VAL A 346 -10.96 -8.11 17.92
N VAL A 347 -10.76 -7.45 19.07
CA VAL A 347 -9.51 -6.75 19.36
C VAL A 347 -8.36 -7.73 19.54
N ARG A 348 -8.54 -8.80 20.33
CA ARG A 348 -7.50 -9.85 20.50
C ARG A 348 -7.13 -10.53 19.18
N ARG A 349 -8.14 -10.81 18.35
CA ARG A 349 -7.92 -11.44 17.04
C ARG A 349 -7.11 -10.52 16.13
N LEU A 350 -7.44 -9.24 16.08
CA LEU A 350 -6.71 -8.26 15.28
C LEU A 350 -5.30 -7.99 15.83
N GLU A 351 -5.13 -7.97 17.15
CA GLU A 351 -3.81 -7.88 17.78
C GLU A 351 -2.93 -9.09 17.42
N LYS A 352 -3.46 -10.31 17.51
CA LYS A 352 -2.74 -11.52 17.07
C LYS A 352 -2.40 -11.46 15.58
N ASN A 353 -3.28 -10.93 14.74
CA ASN A 353 -3.02 -10.74 13.32
C ASN A 353 -1.93 -9.70 13.08
N TRP A 354 -1.92 -8.62 13.84
CA TRP A 354 -0.85 -7.63 13.81
C TRP A 354 0.49 -8.25 14.18
N PHE A 355 0.58 -9.04 15.25
CA PHE A 355 1.82 -9.73 15.58
C PHE A 355 2.27 -10.72 14.51
N ARG A 356 1.31 -11.44 13.89
CA ARG A 356 1.60 -12.30 12.74
C ARG A 356 2.15 -11.50 11.56
N PHE A 357 1.57 -10.34 11.27
CA PHE A 357 2.04 -9.43 10.23
C PHE A 357 3.44 -8.90 10.57
N LYS A 358 3.61 -8.31 11.76
CA LYS A 358 4.85 -7.71 12.24
C LYS A 358 6.02 -8.69 12.23
N ASN A 359 5.80 -9.91 12.71
CA ASN A 359 6.86 -10.91 12.86
C ASN A 359 7.26 -11.58 11.54
N GLY A 360 6.40 -11.55 10.51
CA GLY A 360 6.70 -12.17 9.22
C GLY A 360 6.85 -13.70 9.30
N HIS A 361 7.78 -14.25 8.51
CA HIS A 361 8.15 -15.68 8.50
C HIS A 361 6.97 -16.66 8.30
N HIS A 362 6.25 -16.49 7.20
CA HIS A 362 5.04 -17.26 6.88
C HIS A 362 5.38 -18.63 6.27
N PRO A 363 5.19 -19.75 7.00
CA PRO A 363 5.51 -21.07 6.48
C PRO A 363 4.56 -21.44 5.34
N LEU A 364 5.10 -22.12 4.32
CA LEU A 364 4.25 -22.72 3.29
C LEU A 364 3.45 -23.89 3.88
N PRO A 365 2.17 -24.06 3.49
CA PRO A 365 1.41 -25.24 3.86
C PRO A 365 2.14 -26.51 3.42
N PRO A 366 2.12 -27.58 4.23
CA PRO A 366 2.73 -28.84 3.85
C PRO A 366 2.13 -29.32 2.51
N LYS A 367 3.00 -29.67 1.54
CA LYS A 367 2.56 -30.24 0.27
C LYS A 367 1.80 -31.54 0.56
N LYS A 368 0.51 -31.59 0.20
CA LYS A 368 -0.27 -32.85 0.25
C LYS A 368 0.45 -33.87 -0.64
N LYS A 369 0.84 -35.03 -0.07
CA LYS A 369 1.38 -36.14 -0.86
C LYS A 369 0.36 -36.52 -1.94
N PRO A 370 0.77 -36.78 -3.19
CA PRO A 370 -0.15 -37.27 -4.20
C PRO A 370 -0.75 -38.58 -3.72
N LYS A 371 -2.08 -38.72 -3.79
CA LYS A 371 -2.75 -40.01 -3.54
C LYS A 371 -2.20 -41.00 -4.57
N MET A 372 -1.47 -42.02 -4.12
CA MET A 372 -1.18 -43.19 -4.96
C MET A 372 -2.54 -43.76 -5.38
N LYS A 373 -2.82 -43.77 -6.69
CA LYS A 373 -3.88 -44.60 -7.24
C LYS A 373 -3.39 -46.04 -7.14
N ASN A 374 -3.99 -46.84 -6.25
CA ASN A 374 -3.89 -48.28 -6.37
C ASN A 374 -4.58 -48.65 -7.68
N TYR A 375 -3.79 -49.16 -8.64
CA TYR A 375 -4.33 -49.93 -9.74
C TYR A 375 -4.52 -51.34 -9.18
N ASP A 376 -5.76 -51.68 -8.84
CA ASP A 376 -6.14 -53.08 -8.66
C ASP A 376 -6.09 -53.74 -10.04
N THR A 377 -5.09 -54.59 -10.25
CA THR A 377 -5.07 -55.58 -11.32
C THR A 377 -6.03 -56.70 -10.94
N GLU A 378 -7.23 -56.70 -11.51
CA GLU A 378 -8.06 -57.91 -11.59
C GLU A 378 -7.53 -58.78 -12.73
N ASP A 379 -6.95 -59.90 -12.35
CA ASP A 379 -6.44 -60.96 -13.22
C ASP A 379 -7.59 -61.83 -13.76
N SER A 380 -7.50 -62.09 -15.06
CA SER A 380 -7.92 -63.30 -15.80
C SER A 380 -9.32 -63.88 -15.57
N ASP A 381 -10.20 -63.58 -16.52
CA ASP A 381 -11.35 -64.39 -16.90
C ASP A 381 -10.87 -65.64 -17.67
N THR A 382 -10.87 -66.80 -17.01
CA THR A 382 -10.77 -68.12 -17.67
C THR A 382 -12.17 -68.72 -17.74
N GLY A 383 -12.83 -68.55 -18.89
CA GLY A 383 -14.08 -69.22 -19.25
C GLY A 383 -13.85 -70.23 -20.37
N GLU A 384 -14.02 -71.51 -20.04
CA GLU A 384 -13.96 -72.67 -20.91
C GLU A 384 -15.11 -72.75 -21.94
N GLU A 385 -14.79 -73.35 -23.09
CA GLU A 385 -15.59 -74.21 -23.98
C GLU A 385 -16.93 -73.73 -24.57
N LYS A 386 -16.93 -73.47 -25.89
CA LYS A 386 -17.36 -74.46 -26.92
C LYS A 386 -17.04 -74.03 -28.34
#